data_AF-A0A1N7KDF2-F1
#
_entry.id   AF-A0A1N7KDF2-F1
#
_cell.length_a   1.000
_cell.length_b   1.000
_cell.length_c   1.000
_cell.angle_alpha   90.00
_cell.angle_beta   90.00
_cell.angle_gamma   90.00
#
_symmetry.space_group_name_H-M   'P 1'
#
loop_
_entity.id
_entity.type
_entity.pdbx_description
1 polymer ?
#
loop_
_entity_poly.entity_id
_entity_poly.type
_entity_poly.pdbx_seq_one_letter_code
_entity_poly.pdbx_strand_id
1 'polypeptide(L)' 'MKRRRCLSSLAVTFRCESPTWQDVVNIPAFGRVTIRVAFDDIVGRTVYHCHILDHEDLGMMGTILAR' A
#
# COMPACT_ATOMS: atom_id res chain seq x y z
N MET A 1 12.14 -1.74 -16.03
CA MET A 1 13.46 -1.12 -15.82
C MET A 1 13.41 0.40 -16.07
N LYS A 2 12.85 1.20 -15.15
CA LYS A 2 13.16 2.64 -14.96
C LYS A 2 12.60 3.06 -13.60
N ARG A 3 13.51 3.10 -12.63
CA ARG A 3 13.30 3.38 -11.20
C ARG A 3 12.84 4.83 -11.04
N ARG A 4 11.63 5.08 -10.53
CA ARG A 4 11.22 6.39 -10.01
C ARG A 4 10.95 6.24 -8.52
N ARG A 5 12.03 6.32 -7.73
CA ARG A 5 12.00 6.25 -6.27
C ARG A 5 11.36 7.51 -5.71
N CYS A 6 10.33 7.37 -4.88
CA CYS A 6 10.07 8.35 -3.82
C CYS A 6 11.18 8.19 -2.78
N LEU A 7 12.25 8.97 -2.89
CA LEU A 7 13.27 9.08 -1.84
C LEU A 7 12.88 10.24 -0.91
N SER A 8 12.66 9.84 0.33
CA SER A 8 12.56 10.58 1.60
C SER A 8 13.36 11.89 1.70
N SER A 9 12.70 12.97 2.13
CA SER A 9 13.23 13.83 3.21
C SER A 9 12.17 14.83 3.72
N LEU A 10 11.88 14.78 5.02
CA LEU A 10 11.20 15.80 5.83
C LEU A 10 9.81 16.33 5.38
N ALA A 11 8.76 15.56 5.63
CA ALA A 11 7.47 16.02 6.16
C ALA A 11 6.54 14.82 6.31
N VAL A 12 5.78 14.74 7.41
CA VAL A 12 4.88 13.63 7.80
C VAL A 12 3.66 13.47 6.87
N THR A 13 3.73 13.98 5.64
CA THR A 13 2.80 13.75 4.54
C THR A 13 3.58 13.43 3.27
N PHE A 14 3.80 12.15 2.99
CA PHE A 14 4.25 11.70 1.66
C PHE A 14 3.18 12.04 0.63
N ARG A 15 3.30 13.23 0.02
CA ARG A 15 2.54 13.56 -1.18
C ARG A 15 3.33 13.05 -2.37
N CYS A 16 2.86 11.98 -2.99
CA CYS A 16 3.43 11.48 -4.23
C CYS A 16 3.17 12.54 -5.32
N GLU A 17 4.22 13.18 -5.83
CA GLU A 17 4.14 14.24 -6.85
C GLU A 17 3.50 13.73 -8.16
N SER A 18 3.53 12.41 -8.38
CA SER A 18 2.71 11.71 -9.37
C SER A 18 2.31 10.33 -8.81
N PRO A 19 1.01 10.00 -8.67
CA PRO A 19 0.60 8.69 -8.20
C PRO A 19 1.15 7.63 -9.16
N THR A 20 1.87 6.67 -8.59
CA THR A 20 2.38 5.51 -9.33
C THR A 20 1.50 4.33 -8.98
N TRP A 21 1.06 3.58 -9.99
CA TRP A 21 0.38 2.32 -9.78
C TRP A 21 1.37 1.31 -9.20
N GLN A 22 1.04 0.79 -8.02
CA GLN A 22 1.85 -0.15 -7.26
C GLN A 22 0.91 -1.10 -6.52
N ASP A 23 1.25 -2.38 -6.53
CA ASP A 23 0.50 -3.41 -5.80
C ASP A 23 1.05 -3.60 -4.37
N VAL A 24 2.35 -3.34 -4.17
CA VAL A 24 3.05 -3.48 -2.89
C VAL A 24 3.80 -2.19 -2.58
N VAL A 25 3.61 -1.66 -1.37
CA VAL A 25 4.28 -0.43 -0.90
C VAL A 25 5.00 -0.70 0.41
N ASN A 26 6.23 -0.19 0.52
CA ASN A 26 6.99 -0.30 1.75
C ASN A 26 6.52 0.76 2.78
N ILE A 27 6.22 0.31 3.99
CA ILE A 27 5.82 1.18 5.10
C ILE A 27 7.05 1.37 6.00
N PRO A 28 7.56 2.60 6.20
CA PRO A 28 8.69 2.82 7.09
C PRO A 28 8.29 2.52 8.54
N ALA A 29 9.25 2.06 9.34
CA ALA A 29 9.03 1.77 10.76
C ALA A 29 8.47 3.01 11.48
N PHE A 30 7.42 2.80 12.28
CA PHE A 30 6.66 3.85 12.98
C PHE A 30 6.09 4.95 12.08
N GLY A 31 6.05 4.73 10.77
CA GLY A 31 5.50 5.66 9.79
C GLY A 31 4.08 5.34 9.38
N ARG A 32 3.56 6.15 8.46
CA ARG A 32 2.25 5.97 7.83
C ARG A 32 2.37 6.26 6.35
N VAL A 33 1.66 5.46 5.55
CA VAL A 33 1.48 5.67 4.12
C VAL A 33 0.00 5.76 3.84
N THR A 34 -0.41 6.71 3.00
CA THR A 34 -1.79 6.82 2.51
C THR A 34 -1.83 6.31 1.09
N ILE A 35 -2.61 5.25 0.86
CA ILE A 35 -2.86 4.68 -0.46
C ILE A 35 -4.25 5.08 -0.97
N ARG A 36 -4.41 5.12 -2.29
CA ARG A 36 -5.70 5.29 -2.95
C ARG A 36 -5.89 4.11 -3.89
N VAL A 37 -7.03 3.44 -3.75
CA VAL A 37 -7.40 2.29 -4.57
C VAL A 37 -8.72 2.64 -5.25
N ALA A 38 -8.75 2.51 -6.58
CA ALA A 38 -9.98 2.58 -7.34
C ALA A 38 -10.57 1.16 -7.41
N PHE A 39 -11.79 0.98 -6.90
CA PHE A 39 -12.50 -0.30 -6.91
C PHE A 39 -13.45 -0.44 -8.10
N ASP A 40 -13.24 0.36 -9.15
CA ASP A 40 -14.20 0.53 -10.26
C ASP A 40 -14.54 -0.79 -10.98
N ASP A 41 -13.57 -1.71 -11.08
CA ASP A 41 -13.71 -2.99 -11.80
C ASP A 41 -13.76 -4.22 -10.87
N ILE A 42 -13.72 -4.03 -9.54
CA ILE A 42 -13.58 -5.13 -8.57
C ILE A 42 -14.77 -5.14 -7.60
N VAL A 43 -15.63 -6.15 -7.74
CA VAL A 43 -16.79 -6.35 -6.86
C VAL A 43 -16.51 -7.50 -5.89
N GLY A 44 -16.81 -7.31 -4.61
CA GLY A 44 -16.70 -8.35 -3.58
C GLY A 44 -15.59 -8.10 -2.57
N ARG A 45 -15.11 -9.19 -1.94
CA ARG A 45 -14.09 -9.10 -0.88
C ARG A 45 -12.69 -9.06 -1.50
N THR A 46 -11.97 -7.97 -1.25
CA THR A 46 -10.55 -7.82 -1.57
C THR A 46 -9.72 -8.01 -0.30
N VAL A 47 -8.54 -8.61 -0.43
CA VAL A 47 -7.61 -8.84 0.67
C VAL A 47 -6.46 -7.84 0.59
N TYR A 48 -5.98 -7.39 1.74
CA TYR A 48 -4.72 -6.67 1.86
C TYR A 48 -3.93 -7.28 3.02
N HIS A 49 -2.64 -7.50 2.84
CA HIS A 49 -1.81 -8.16 3.82
C HIS A 49 -0.37 -7.66 3.75
N CYS A 50 0.41 -7.95 4.80
CA CYS A 50 1.85 -7.79 4.72
C CYS A 50 2.40 -8.87 3.78
N HIS A 51 3.26 -8.49 2.84
CA HIS A 51 3.87 -9.45 1.90
C HIS A 51 5.04 -10.25 2.53
N ILE A 52 5.24 -10.14 3.84
CA ILE A 52 6.18 -10.97 4.61
C ILE A 52 5.39 -12.19 5.09
N LEU A 53 5.78 -13.38 4.62
CA LEU A 53 5.06 -14.64 4.85
C LEU A 53 4.79 -14.89 6.35
N ASP A 54 5.81 -14.73 7.19
CA ASP A 54 5.66 -14.91 8.63
C ASP A 54 4.65 -13.92 9.24
N HIS A 55 4.50 -12.72 8.68
CA HIS A 55 3.57 -11.71 9.19
C HIS A 55 2.13 -11.96 8.72
N GLU A 56 1.92 -12.39 7.47
CA GLU A 56 0.57 -12.74 6.99
C GLU A 56 0.00 -13.96 7.74
N ASP A 57 0.83 -14.97 7.99
CA ASP A 57 0.44 -16.18 8.72
C ASP A 57 0.11 -15.87 10.19
N LEU A 58 0.80 -14.88 10.78
CA LEU A 58 0.48 -14.34 12.11
C LEU A 58 -0.74 -13.41 12.13
N GLY A 59 -1.40 -13.22 10.99
CA GLY A 59 -2.67 -12.50 10.90
C GLY A 59 -2.55 -11.02 10.52
N MET A 60 -1.42 -10.57 9.95
CA MET A 60 -1.34 -9.25 9.30
C MET A 60 -2.05 -9.24 7.94
N MET A 61 -3.28 -9.76 7.91
CA MET A 61 -4.21 -9.73 6.78
C MET A 61 -5.51 -9.02 7.19
N GLY A 62 -6.09 -8.29 6.26
CA GLY A 62 -7.41 -7.70 6.39
C GLY A 62 -8.19 -7.84 5.09
N THR A 63 -9.51 -7.65 5.18
CA THR A 63 -10.38 -7.65 4.00
C THR A 63 -11.16 -6.37 3.88
N ILE A 64 -11.33 -5.89 2.66
CA ILE A 64 -12.20 -4.77 2.31
C ILE A 64 -13.33 -5.31 1.45
N LEU A 65 -14.57 -5.00 1.80
CA LEU A 65 -15.72 -5.26 0.94
C LEU A 65 -15.88 -4.08 -0.03
N ALA A 66 -15.47 -4.29 -1.28
CA ALA A 66 -15.70 -3.35 -2.37
C ALA A 66 -17.11 -3.57 -2.94
N ARG A 67 -17.84 -2.47 -3.15
CA ARG A 67 -19.23 -2.44 -3.60
C ARG A 67 -19.43 -1.39 -4.67
#